data_AF-A0ABD6F3G9-F1
#
_entry.id   AF-A0ABD6F3G9-F1
#
_cell.length_a   1.000
_cell.length_b   1.000
_cell.length_c   1.000
_cell.angle_alpha   90.00
_cell.angle_beta   90.00
_cell.angle_gamma   90.00
#
_symmetry.space_group_name_H-M   'P 1'
#
loop_
_entity.id
_entity.type
_entity.pdbx_description
1 polymer ?
#
loop_
_entity_poly.entity_id
_entity_poly.type
_entity_poly.pdbx_seq_one_letter_code
_entity_poly.pdbx_strand_id
1 'polypeptide(L)'
;MEGAKLMLETHLLMRKDEPPVVTLILVDSRVLLLLGWLNDVKNFILLDTDFDPIVIDCDAVRTSSLCDGKSDLSLSKLPNSIQAREQTISLKVTLKGCDLCLIESPQSLNSLALIGHGSADLSMSDPHGKLTAHLEIKEFNLCWCLMSSEVMSRCQLTNDFKATAELLPEVATSLKQEATKLLRGSSVAVESGYRIKIDFGDSLVGRFSYRDFLVVHGVLQLSMKNLLHSLSQSAIPTHTAEKDNGLLNITRIQVASKAASLWLLDDFQGTAFPLLRILLKDLLLEKYLDKMSSSFCLAIDYFNQRIFGWEPLLEPWVVRHLLFISKDISDDKLRSSWSRTTVEFHAVYWLKKS
;
A
#
# COMPACT_ATOMS: atom_id res chain seq x y z
N MET A 1 -8.35 -35.22 -12.39
CA MET A 1 -8.00 -34.02 -11.60
C MET A 1 -7.60 -34.52 -10.23
N GLU A 2 -6.29 -34.68 -9.98
CA GLU A 2 -5.80 -34.82 -8.61
C GLU A 2 -6.24 -33.56 -7.86
N GLY A 3 -7.00 -33.73 -6.78
CA GLY A 3 -7.48 -32.60 -6.00
C GLY A 3 -6.29 -31.86 -5.43
N ALA A 4 -6.09 -30.61 -5.84
CA ALA A 4 -5.15 -29.71 -5.18
C ALA A 4 -5.52 -29.70 -3.69
N LYS A 5 -4.61 -30.15 -2.83
CA LYS A 5 -4.85 -30.23 -1.41
C LYS A 5 -4.77 -28.82 -0.85
N LEU A 6 -5.94 -28.21 -0.66
CA LEU A 6 -6.08 -26.97 0.10
C LEU A 6 -5.30 -27.08 1.41
N MET A 7 -4.36 -26.16 1.63
CA MET A 7 -3.50 -26.19 2.80
C MET A 7 -3.36 -24.80 3.40
N LEU A 8 -3.71 -24.71 4.69
CA LEU A 8 -3.40 -23.60 5.58
C LEU A 8 -2.46 -24.13 6.66
N GLU A 9 -1.29 -23.54 6.80
CA GLU A 9 -0.31 -23.89 7.82
C GLU A 9 0.14 -22.63 8.56
N THR A 10 0.13 -22.69 9.89
CA THR A 10 0.55 -21.58 10.75
C THR A 10 1.63 -22.08 11.69
N HIS A 11 2.80 -21.43 11.68
CA HIS A 11 3.89 -21.68 12.61
C HIS A 11 4.08 -20.47 13.52
N LEU A 12 4.17 -20.72 14.82
CA LEU A 12 4.58 -19.73 15.81
C LEU A 12 5.91 -20.21 16.42
N LEU A 13 6.99 -19.49 16.12
CA LEU A 13 8.29 -19.74 16.74
C LEU A 13 8.52 -18.73 17.86
N MET A 14 8.64 -19.25 19.07
CA MET A 14 8.99 -18.51 20.27
C MET A 14 10.37 -18.94 20.73
N ARG A 15 11.29 -17.99 20.88
CA ARG A 15 12.63 -18.23 21.44
C ARG A 15 12.89 -17.22 22.53
N LYS A 16 13.68 -17.62 23.53
CA LYS A 16 14.06 -16.74 24.63
C LYS A 16 14.93 -15.61 24.06
N ASP A 17 14.60 -14.37 24.41
CA ASP A 17 15.33 -13.16 24.01
C ASP A 17 15.32 -12.85 22.49
N GLU A 18 14.41 -13.48 21.72
CA GLU A 18 14.17 -13.18 20.30
C GLU A 18 12.69 -12.81 20.07
N PRO A 19 12.38 -11.91 19.11
CA PRO A 19 11.00 -11.56 18.80
C PRO A 19 10.23 -12.77 18.24
N PRO A 20 8.92 -12.91 18.58
CA PRO A 20 8.07 -13.96 18.04
C PRO A 20 8.02 -13.90 16.52
N VAL A 21 8.18 -15.07 15.88
CA VAL A 21 8.05 -15.20 14.42
C VAL A 21 6.77 -15.97 14.10
N VAL A 22 5.81 -15.29 13.49
CA VAL A 22 4.57 -15.87 12.98
C VAL A 22 4.72 -16.12 11.49
N THR A 23 4.53 -17.36 11.05
CA THR A 23 4.53 -17.72 9.63
C THR A 23 3.18 -18.31 9.25
N LEU A 24 2.56 -17.76 8.21
CA LEU A 24 1.30 -18.21 7.63
C LEU A 24 1.55 -18.67 6.19
N ILE A 25 1.17 -19.89 5.85
CA ILE A 25 1.32 -20.46 4.51
C ILE A 25 -0.05 -20.88 4.01
N LEU A 26 -0.45 -20.32 2.86
CA LEU A 26 -1.67 -20.66 2.15
C LEU A 26 -1.29 -21.25 0.78
N VAL A 27 -1.79 -22.44 0.48
CA VAL A 27 -1.57 -23.12 -0.79
C VAL A 27 -2.89 -23.50 -1.42
N ASP A 28 -3.04 -23.17 -2.71
CA ASP A 28 -4.20 -23.42 -3.57
C ASP A 28 -5.54 -22.96 -2.97
N SER A 29 -5.49 -21.99 -2.06
CA SER A 29 -6.60 -21.58 -1.21
C SER A 29 -7.33 -20.36 -1.75
N ARG A 30 -8.64 -20.31 -1.51
CA ARG A 30 -9.49 -19.15 -1.83
C ARG A 30 -9.81 -18.35 -0.57
N VAL A 31 -9.40 -17.10 -0.53
CA VAL A 31 -9.54 -16.19 0.61
C VAL A 31 -10.58 -15.12 0.27
N LEU A 32 -11.68 -15.10 1.01
CA LEU A 32 -12.71 -14.08 0.90
C LEU A 32 -12.33 -12.84 1.71
N LEU A 33 -12.18 -11.71 1.03
CA LEU A 33 -11.82 -10.43 1.65
C LEU A 33 -13.07 -9.69 2.12
N LEU A 34 -13.56 -10.03 3.30
CA LEU A 34 -14.68 -9.34 3.95
C LEU A 34 -14.16 -8.09 4.69
N LEU A 35 -13.88 -7.02 3.94
CA LEU A 35 -13.26 -5.81 4.51
C LEU A 35 -14.07 -5.17 5.65
N GLY A 36 -15.39 -5.33 5.64
CA GLY A 36 -16.27 -4.87 6.72
C GLY A 36 -16.07 -5.61 8.05
N TRP A 37 -15.41 -6.76 8.07
CA TRP A 37 -15.11 -7.51 9.29
C TRP A 37 -13.69 -7.25 9.78
N LEU A 38 -12.82 -6.68 8.96
CA LEU A 38 -11.39 -6.63 9.26
C LEU A 38 -11.09 -5.86 10.56
N ASN A 39 -11.76 -4.73 10.77
CA ASN A 39 -11.59 -3.94 11.99
C ASN A 39 -12.18 -4.63 13.22
N ASP A 40 -13.34 -5.30 13.06
CA ASP A 40 -13.97 -6.04 14.15
C ASP A 40 -13.14 -7.26 14.54
N VAL A 41 -12.64 -8.04 13.58
CA VAL A 41 -11.73 -9.17 13.85
C VAL A 41 -10.46 -8.69 14.56
N LYS A 42 -9.86 -7.58 14.11
CA LYS A 42 -8.73 -6.96 14.80
C LYS A 42 -9.10 -6.62 16.25
N ASN A 43 -10.20 -5.92 16.47
CA ASN A 43 -10.62 -5.52 17.82
C ASN A 43 -10.94 -6.74 18.69
N PHE A 44 -11.58 -7.78 18.14
CA PHE A 44 -11.84 -9.05 18.82
C PHE A 44 -10.55 -9.73 19.29
N ILE A 45 -9.56 -9.85 18.42
CA ILE A 45 -8.26 -10.45 18.76
C ILE A 45 -7.56 -9.65 19.86
N LEU A 46 -7.68 -8.32 19.81
CA LEU A 46 -7.08 -7.43 20.81
C LEU A 46 -7.87 -7.36 22.14
N LEU A 47 -9.10 -7.88 22.21
CA LEU A 47 -9.86 -7.93 23.46
C LEU A 47 -9.25 -8.91 24.48
N ASP A 48 -8.71 -10.04 24.01
CA ASP A 48 -8.22 -11.14 24.84
C ASP A 48 -6.71 -11.12 25.07
N THR A 49 -6.00 -10.12 24.55
CA THR A 49 -4.56 -10.01 24.80
C THR A 49 -4.32 -9.28 26.13
N ASP A 50 -4.18 -10.05 27.22
CA ASP A 50 -3.50 -9.66 28.48
C ASP A 50 -2.00 -9.35 28.27
N PHE A 51 -1.61 -9.00 27.04
CA PHE A 51 -0.24 -8.75 26.67
C PHE A 51 0.11 -7.32 27.11
N ASP A 52 0.44 -7.18 28.38
CA ASP A 52 1.21 -6.04 28.84
C ASP A 52 2.62 -6.18 28.24
N PRO A 53 3.02 -5.36 27.26
CA PRO A 53 4.41 -5.34 26.85
C PRO A 53 5.22 -5.03 28.11
N ILE A 54 6.26 -5.82 28.39
CA ILE A 54 7.12 -5.62 29.55
C ILE A 54 7.83 -4.28 29.38
N VAL A 55 7.19 -3.20 29.82
CA VAL A 55 7.85 -1.94 30.09
C VAL A 55 8.60 -2.19 31.39
N ILE A 56 9.89 -2.52 31.26
CA ILE A 56 10.78 -2.57 32.42
C ILE A 56 10.87 -1.13 32.92
N ASP A 57 10.00 -0.80 33.86
CA ASP A 57 9.99 0.47 34.55
C ASP A 57 11.17 0.47 35.52
N CYS A 58 12.35 0.86 35.02
CA CYS A 58 13.58 0.94 35.80
C CYS A 58 13.54 2.05 36.87
N ASP A 59 12.43 2.80 37.02
CA ASP A 59 12.31 3.89 37.97
C ASP A 59 11.75 3.48 39.35
N ALA A 60 11.43 2.19 39.56
CA ALA A 60 10.92 1.70 40.85
C ALA A 60 11.99 1.35 41.90
N VAL A 61 13.25 1.80 41.75
CA VAL A 61 14.29 1.66 42.79
C VAL A 61 14.85 3.02 43.15
N ARG A 62 14.09 3.87 43.85
CA ARG A 62 14.63 5.05 44.56
C ARG A 62 13.68 5.69 45.56
N THR A 63 13.16 4.91 46.52
CA THR A 63 12.59 5.49 47.75
C THR A 63 12.98 4.66 48.97
N SER A 64 14.26 4.65 49.32
CA SER A 64 14.70 4.49 50.71
C SER A 64 16.17 4.85 50.89
N SER A 65 16.44 6.13 51.17
CA SER A 65 17.58 6.49 52.01
C SER A 65 17.35 7.85 52.66
N LEU A 66 17.16 7.79 53.97
CA LEU A 66 17.41 8.88 54.90
C LEU A 66 18.83 9.44 54.74
N CYS A 67 19.00 10.67 55.25
CA CYS A 67 20.25 11.36 55.64
C CYS A 67 20.77 12.44 54.68
N ASP A 68 20.42 13.69 55.03
CA ASP A 68 21.33 14.73 55.55
C ASP A 68 22.54 15.19 54.70
N GLY A 69 22.60 16.51 54.48
CA GLY A 69 23.87 17.25 54.46
C GLY A 69 24.58 17.50 53.13
N LYS A 70 24.53 18.77 52.73
CA LYS A 70 25.58 19.58 52.03
C LYS A 70 25.74 19.45 50.50
N SER A 71 25.79 20.64 49.93
CA SER A 71 26.15 21.04 48.58
C SER A 71 27.49 20.49 48.10
N ASP A 72 27.52 19.97 46.88
CA ASP A 72 28.61 20.25 45.94
C ASP A 72 28.22 19.99 44.49
N LEU A 73 28.82 20.79 43.60
CA LEU A 73 28.64 20.78 42.15
C LEU A 73 28.91 19.40 41.54
N SER A 74 28.06 18.98 40.60
CA SER A 74 28.43 17.94 39.62
C SER A 74 27.78 18.23 38.27
N LEU A 75 28.65 18.59 37.32
CA LEU A 75 28.40 18.54 35.89
C LEU A 75 28.00 17.12 35.45
N SER A 76 27.27 17.04 34.33
CA SER A 76 27.00 15.85 33.53
C SER A 76 25.91 14.89 34.04
N LYS A 77 24.73 14.99 33.40
CA LYS A 77 24.10 13.89 32.66
C LYS A 77 22.92 14.43 31.88
N LEU A 78 23.17 14.67 30.59
CA LEU A 78 22.14 14.82 29.56
C LEU A 78 21.25 13.57 29.59
N PRO A 79 19.92 13.67 29.58
CA PRO A 79 19.05 12.51 29.40
C PRO A 79 19.05 12.12 27.92
N ASN A 80 20.11 11.43 27.47
CA ASN A 80 20.07 10.68 26.22
C ASN A 80 19.50 9.29 26.53
N SER A 81 18.19 9.20 26.76
CA SER A 81 17.46 7.94 26.65
C SER A 81 16.58 7.99 25.41
N ILE A 82 17.22 7.84 24.25
CA ILE A 82 16.52 7.29 23.08
C ILE A 82 16.28 5.82 23.45
N GLN A 83 15.14 5.53 24.08
CA GLN A 83 14.69 4.16 24.30
C GLN A 83 14.44 3.55 22.92
N ALA A 84 15.41 2.80 22.41
CA ALA A 84 15.21 1.95 21.25
C ALA A 84 14.25 0.83 21.70
N ARG A 85 12.96 0.93 21.34
CA ARG A 85 12.00 -0.16 21.55
C ARG A 85 12.55 -1.40 20.85
N GLU A 86 12.68 -2.52 21.53
CA GLU A 86 13.09 -3.78 20.90
C GLU A 86 12.01 -4.25 19.91
N GLN A 87 12.41 -5.05 18.91
CA GLN A 87 11.47 -5.59 17.91
C GLN A 87 10.38 -6.40 18.62
N THR A 88 9.11 -6.16 18.29
CA THR A 88 7.99 -6.82 18.97
C THR A 88 7.49 -8.05 18.23
N ILE A 89 7.56 -8.09 16.89
CA ILE A 89 7.07 -9.23 16.10
C ILE A 89 7.71 -9.32 14.71
N SER A 90 7.77 -10.54 14.16
CA SER A 90 7.98 -10.76 12.73
C SER A 90 6.85 -11.61 12.17
N LEU A 91 6.23 -11.13 11.09
CA LEU A 91 5.18 -11.82 10.36
C LEU A 91 5.69 -12.19 8.97
N LYS A 92 5.50 -13.44 8.58
CA LYS A 92 5.72 -13.94 7.22
C LYS A 92 4.44 -14.57 6.71
N VAL A 93 3.96 -14.14 5.55
CA VAL A 93 2.80 -14.73 4.89
C VAL A 93 3.21 -15.16 3.49
N THR A 94 3.01 -16.43 3.17
CA THR A 94 3.27 -17.00 1.85
C THR A 94 1.96 -17.46 1.24
N LEU A 95 1.66 -16.95 0.05
CA LEU A 95 0.54 -17.34 -0.79
C LEU A 95 1.09 -18.09 -2.01
N LYS A 96 0.55 -19.28 -2.28
CA LYS A 96 0.92 -20.08 -3.45
C LYS A 96 -0.34 -20.54 -4.18
N GLY A 97 -0.57 -20.03 -5.38
CA GLY A 97 -1.74 -20.39 -6.19
C GLY A 97 -3.06 -19.98 -5.55
N CYS A 98 -3.08 -18.87 -4.80
CA CYS A 98 -4.26 -18.45 -4.04
C CYS A 98 -5.16 -17.53 -4.86
N ASP A 99 -6.46 -17.63 -4.59
CA ASP A 99 -7.48 -16.68 -5.05
C ASP A 99 -7.81 -15.71 -3.92
N LEU A 100 -7.61 -14.42 -4.14
CA LEU A 100 -8.08 -13.34 -3.26
C LEU A 100 -9.37 -12.76 -3.85
N CYS A 101 -10.51 -12.99 -3.18
CA CYS A 101 -11.83 -12.62 -3.70
C CYS A 101 -12.41 -11.45 -2.92
N LEU A 102 -12.66 -10.34 -3.61
CA LEU A 102 -13.43 -9.23 -3.09
C LEU A 102 -14.84 -9.29 -3.68
N ILE A 103 -15.85 -9.37 -2.82
CA ILE A 103 -17.25 -9.59 -3.22
C ILE A 103 -18.05 -8.32 -2.98
N GLU A 104 -18.84 -7.91 -3.97
CA GLU A 104 -19.74 -6.76 -3.86
C GLU A 104 -20.76 -6.93 -2.72
N SER A 105 -21.59 -7.98 -2.79
CA SER A 105 -22.61 -8.28 -1.80
C SER A 105 -22.60 -9.77 -1.43
N PRO A 106 -21.94 -10.15 -0.31
CA PRO A 106 -21.84 -11.55 0.11
C PRO A 106 -23.18 -12.26 0.33
N GLN A 107 -24.27 -11.51 0.52
CA GLN A 107 -25.61 -12.05 0.76
C GLN A 107 -26.36 -12.40 -0.54
N SER A 108 -25.85 -11.98 -1.70
CA SER A 108 -26.51 -12.19 -3.00
C SER A 108 -25.80 -13.27 -3.81
N LEU A 109 -26.57 -14.24 -4.32
CA LEU A 109 -26.05 -15.26 -5.23
C LEU A 109 -25.58 -14.67 -6.57
N ASN A 110 -26.18 -13.57 -7.01
CA ASN A 110 -25.82 -12.87 -8.24
C ASN A 110 -24.84 -11.71 -7.96
N SER A 111 -24.06 -11.80 -6.88
CA SER A 111 -23.03 -10.81 -6.61
C SER A 111 -21.90 -10.89 -7.63
N LEU A 112 -21.35 -9.73 -7.96
CA LEU A 112 -20.08 -9.63 -8.66
C LEU A 112 -18.93 -9.86 -7.68
N ALA A 113 -17.85 -10.45 -8.18
CA ALA A 113 -16.62 -10.66 -7.44
C ALA A 113 -15.42 -10.21 -8.28
N LEU A 114 -14.50 -9.50 -7.66
CA LEU A 114 -13.16 -9.24 -8.18
C LEU A 114 -12.23 -10.29 -7.58
N ILE A 115 -11.52 -11.02 -8.43
CA ILE A 115 -10.64 -12.12 -8.04
C ILE A 115 -9.23 -11.78 -8.49
N GLY A 116 -8.31 -11.75 -7.54
CA GLY A 116 -6.88 -11.74 -7.79
C GLY A 116 -6.30 -13.13 -7.58
N HIS A 117 -5.85 -13.78 -8.65
CA HIS A 117 -5.22 -15.10 -8.57
C HIS A 117 -3.71 -14.94 -8.62
N GLY A 118 -2.98 -15.58 -7.70
CA GLY A 118 -1.52 -15.59 -7.80
C GLY A 118 -0.77 -16.13 -6.59
N SER A 119 0.54 -15.87 -6.60
CA SER A 119 1.48 -16.25 -5.56
C SER A 119 2.28 -15.03 -5.09
N ALA A 120 2.41 -14.88 -3.78
CA ALA A 120 3.09 -13.73 -3.19
C ALA A 120 3.69 -14.09 -1.82
N ASP A 121 4.78 -13.41 -1.46
CA ASP A 121 5.42 -13.50 -0.16
C ASP A 121 5.43 -12.12 0.52
N LEU A 122 4.85 -12.02 1.71
CA LEU A 122 4.88 -10.86 2.56
C LEU A 122 5.78 -11.14 3.76
N SER A 123 6.74 -10.26 4.01
CA SER A 123 7.51 -10.22 5.24
C SER A 123 7.33 -8.86 5.91
N MET A 124 6.92 -8.85 7.17
CA MET A 124 6.71 -7.66 7.97
C MET A 124 7.43 -7.80 9.31
N SER A 125 8.07 -6.72 9.75
CA SER A 125 8.80 -6.67 11.03
C SER A 125 8.88 -5.25 11.52
N ASP A 126 9.10 -5.07 12.81
CA ASP A 126 9.22 -3.75 13.44
C ASP A 126 10.59 -3.56 14.14
N PRO A 127 11.72 -3.71 13.43
CA PRO A 127 13.03 -3.55 14.04
C PRO A 127 13.15 -2.16 14.68
N HIS A 128 13.56 -2.14 15.95
CA HIS A 128 13.67 -0.92 16.76
C HIS A 128 12.36 -0.10 16.88
N GLY A 129 11.20 -0.77 16.80
CA GLY A 129 9.88 -0.13 16.82
C GLY A 129 9.49 0.59 15.53
N LYS A 130 10.21 0.36 14.42
CA LYS A 130 9.91 0.96 13.10
C LYS A 130 9.37 -0.10 12.16
N LEU A 131 8.13 0.08 11.71
CA LEU A 131 7.48 -0.88 10.83
C LEU A 131 8.18 -0.96 9.47
N THR A 132 8.52 -2.17 9.06
CA THR A 132 9.05 -2.50 7.74
C THR A 132 8.19 -3.60 7.14
N ALA A 133 7.89 -3.47 5.86
CA ALA A 133 7.17 -4.51 5.12
C ALA A 133 7.75 -4.67 3.73
N HIS A 134 7.85 -5.90 3.25
CA HIS A 134 8.27 -6.25 1.91
C HIS A 134 7.32 -7.29 1.38
N LEU A 135 6.63 -6.96 0.29
CA LEU A 135 5.70 -7.81 -0.43
C LEU A 135 6.30 -8.10 -1.81
N GLU A 136 6.53 -9.37 -2.11
CA GLU A 136 6.94 -9.83 -3.43
C GLU A 136 5.82 -10.63 -4.07
N ILE A 137 5.23 -10.09 -5.13
CA ILE A 137 4.25 -10.74 -5.98
C ILE A 137 5.00 -11.41 -7.13
N LYS A 138 5.01 -12.75 -7.10
CA LYS A 138 5.74 -13.58 -8.07
C LYS A 138 4.99 -13.77 -9.37
N GLU A 139 3.67 -13.85 -9.27
CA GLU A 139 2.74 -14.02 -10.37
C GLU A 139 1.35 -13.63 -9.86
N PHE A 140 0.67 -12.73 -10.55
CA PHE A 140 -0.68 -12.31 -10.18
C PHE A 140 -1.46 -11.85 -11.40
N ASN A 141 -2.73 -12.21 -11.48
CA ASN A 141 -3.68 -11.67 -12.44
C ASN A 141 -4.97 -11.24 -11.75
N LEU A 142 -5.64 -10.27 -12.37
CA LEU A 142 -6.93 -9.78 -11.93
C LEU A 142 -8.00 -10.18 -12.95
N CYS A 143 -9.15 -10.63 -12.44
CA CYS A 143 -10.34 -10.88 -13.22
C CYS A 143 -11.59 -10.54 -12.39
N TRP A 144 -12.74 -10.42 -13.03
CA TRP A 144 -14.02 -10.41 -12.34
C TRP A 144 -14.94 -11.51 -12.85
N CYS A 145 -15.92 -11.90 -12.04
CA CYS A 145 -16.96 -12.83 -12.45
C CYS A 145 -18.27 -12.59 -11.67
N LEU A 146 -19.36 -13.16 -12.18
CA LEU A 146 -20.60 -13.35 -11.46
C LEU A 146 -20.48 -14.62 -10.58
N MET A 147 -20.78 -14.50 -9.29
CA MET A 147 -20.63 -15.61 -8.33
C MET A 147 -21.49 -16.84 -8.69
N SER A 148 -22.70 -16.62 -9.21
CA SER A 148 -23.59 -17.72 -9.63
C SER A 148 -23.11 -18.47 -10.88
N SER A 149 -22.15 -17.92 -11.63
CA SER A 149 -21.66 -18.52 -12.88
C SER A 149 -20.20 -18.14 -13.14
N GLU A 150 -19.32 -18.47 -12.21
CA GLU A 150 -17.90 -18.07 -12.25
C GLU A 150 -17.23 -18.45 -13.57
N VAL A 151 -17.31 -19.72 -13.97
CA VAL A 151 -16.60 -20.25 -15.15
C VAL A 151 -17.05 -19.57 -16.45
N MET A 152 -18.34 -19.28 -16.59
CA MET A 152 -18.90 -18.71 -17.82
C MET A 152 -18.80 -17.18 -17.90
N SER A 153 -18.66 -16.51 -16.74
CA SER A 153 -18.65 -15.04 -16.65
C SER A 153 -17.27 -14.45 -16.35
N ARG A 154 -16.23 -15.29 -16.16
CA ARG A 154 -14.89 -14.83 -15.84
C ARG A 154 -14.33 -13.95 -16.95
N CYS A 155 -14.08 -12.69 -16.63
CA CYS A 155 -13.45 -11.72 -17.51
C CYS A 155 -12.09 -11.32 -16.94
N GLN A 156 -11.03 -11.64 -17.68
CA GLN A 156 -9.65 -11.35 -17.28
C GLN A 156 -9.28 -9.90 -17.62
N LEU A 157 -8.89 -9.15 -16.59
CA LEU A 157 -8.55 -7.72 -16.66
C LEU A 157 -7.06 -7.49 -16.87
N THR A 158 -6.19 -8.41 -16.41
CA THR A 158 -4.74 -8.26 -16.58
C THR A 158 -4.09 -9.53 -17.08
N ASN A 159 -2.91 -9.42 -17.70
CA ASN A 159 -1.99 -10.55 -17.79
C ASN A 159 -1.50 -10.96 -16.40
N ASP A 160 -0.77 -12.07 -16.35
CA ASP A 160 0.09 -12.40 -15.21
C ASP A 160 1.24 -11.40 -15.12
N PHE A 161 1.33 -10.71 -13.99
CA PHE A 161 2.37 -9.73 -13.72
C PHE A 161 3.10 -10.03 -12.41
N LYS A 162 4.26 -9.41 -12.25
CA LYS A 162 5.07 -9.43 -11.03
C LYS A 162 5.07 -8.04 -10.44
N ALA A 163 5.16 -7.95 -9.12
CA ALA A 163 5.34 -6.66 -8.48
C ALA A 163 6.07 -6.81 -7.14
N THR A 164 6.78 -5.77 -6.73
CA THR A 164 7.37 -5.69 -5.39
C THR A 164 6.86 -4.43 -4.72
N ALA A 165 6.42 -4.51 -3.47
CA ALA A 165 6.04 -3.37 -2.66
C ALA A 165 6.83 -3.35 -1.36
N GLU A 166 7.47 -2.24 -1.04
CA GLU A 166 8.30 -2.06 0.16
C GLU A 166 7.78 -0.87 0.98
N LEU A 167 7.67 -1.06 2.29
CA LEU A 167 7.49 -0.01 3.28
C LEU A 167 8.78 0.09 4.09
N LEU A 168 9.45 1.23 4.01
CA LEU A 168 10.74 1.47 4.67
C LEU A 168 10.68 2.77 5.49
N PRO A 169 11.28 2.80 6.69
CA PRO A 169 11.44 4.04 7.43
C PRO A 169 12.39 4.98 6.68
N GLU A 170 11.99 6.24 6.53
CA GLU A 170 12.82 7.27 5.96
C GLU A 170 13.85 7.73 7.00
N VAL A 171 15.12 7.43 6.74
CA VAL A 171 16.22 8.01 7.51
C VAL A 171 16.31 9.48 7.12
N ALA A 172 16.26 10.39 8.10
CA ALA A 172 16.35 11.82 7.88
C ALA A 172 17.72 12.19 7.29
N THR A 173 17.93 12.00 5.99
CA THR A 173 19.12 12.48 5.29
C THR A 173 18.95 13.96 5.01
N SER A 174 19.13 14.77 6.05
CA SER A 174 19.43 16.19 5.87
C SER A 174 20.33 16.66 7.01
N LEU A 175 21.64 16.49 6.82
CA LEU A 175 22.69 17.19 7.56
C LEU A 175 22.45 18.73 7.61
N LYS A 176 21.63 19.28 6.71
CA LYS A 176 21.21 20.69 6.71
C LYS A 176 20.07 21.05 7.67
N GLN A 177 19.20 20.10 8.05
CA GLN A 177 18.14 20.36 9.05
C GLN A 177 18.66 20.22 10.48
N GLU A 178 19.69 19.40 10.69
CA GLU A 178 20.32 19.22 12.01
C GLU A 178 21.10 20.46 12.44
N ALA A 179 21.82 21.10 11.51
CA ALA A 179 22.55 22.35 11.75
C ALA A 179 21.62 23.54 12.09
N THR A 180 20.39 23.57 11.56
CA THR A 180 19.41 24.63 11.86
C THR A 180 18.59 24.33 13.12
N LYS A 181 18.46 23.07 13.54
CA LYS A 181 17.81 22.66 14.79
C LYS A 181 18.70 22.84 16.02
N LEU A 182 20.01 22.60 15.91
CA LEU A 182 20.97 22.87 17.00
C LEU A 182 21.02 24.35 17.39
N LEU A 183 20.75 25.27 16.46
CA LEU A 183 20.72 26.72 16.72
C LEU A 183 19.43 27.21 17.39
N ARG A 184 18.36 26.40 17.43
CA ARG A 184 17.03 26.84 17.91
C ARG A 184 16.58 26.21 19.23
N GLY A 185 17.41 25.40 19.89
CA GLY A 185 17.15 24.91 21.26
C GLY A 185 15.81 24.19 21.45
N SER A 186 15.21 23.66 20.38
CA SER A 186 13.89 23.05 20.41
C SER A 186 14.03 21.56 20.09
N SER A 187 13.92 20.73 21.12
CA SER A 187 13.87 19.27 21.02
C SER A 187 12.47 18.83 20.58
N VAL A 188 12.09 19.12 19.34
CA VAL A 188 10.92 18.49 18.72
C VAL A 188 11.39 17.17 18.11
N ALA A 189 10.85 16.06 18.62
CA ALA A 189 11.09 14.73 18.09
C ALA A 189 10.92 14.74 16.56
N VAL A 190 11.92 14.23 15.84
CA VAL A 190 11.82 14.07 14.39
C VAL A 190 10.83 12.95 14.14
N GLU A 191 9.62 13.28 13.70
CA GLU A 191 8.69 12.27 13.18
C GLU A 191 9.40 11.50 12.06
N SER A 192 9.58 10.19 12.26
CA SER A 192 10.13 9.31 11.24
C SER A 192 9.07 9.11 10.16
N GLY A 193 9.29 9.72 8.99
CA GLY A 193 8.49 9.44 7.80
C GLY A 193 8.68 8.02 7.31
N TYR A 194 7.74 7.53 6.51
CA TYR A 194 7.81 6.26 5.80
C TYR A 194 7.80 6.47 4.29
N ARG A 195 8.57 5.63 3.60
CA ARG A 195 8.59 5.55 2.15
C ARG A 195 7.95 4.24 1.70
N ILE A 196 7.00 4.37 0.78
CA ILE A 196 6.45 3.23 0.02
C ILE A 196 7.12 3.21 -1.35
N LYS A 197 7.64 2.05 -1.75
CA LYS A 197 8.10 1.80 -3.12
C LYS A 197 7.28 0.68 -3.72
N ILE A 198 6.83 0.84 -4.95
CA ILE A 198 6.09 -0.17 -5.71
C ILE A 198 6.76 -0.29 -7.07
N ASP A 199 7.11 -1.49 -7.49
CA ASP A 199 7.64 -1.79 -8.82
C ASP A 199 6.79 -2.88 -9.47
N PHE A 200 6.26 -2.63 -10.68
CA PHE A 200 5.44 -3.59 -11.44
C PHE A 200 6.24 -4.44 -12.44
N GLY A 201 7.57 -4.45 -12.33
CA GLY A 201 8.45 -5.29 -13.12
C GLY A 201 8.44 -4.96 -14.61
N ASP A 202 8.62 -6.00 -15.44
CA ASP A 202 8.92 -5.87 -16.87
C ASP A 202 7.69 -5.64 -17.77
N SER A 203 6.50 -6.11 -17.40
CA SER A 203 5.35 -6.17 -18.32
C SER A 203 4.01 -6.28 -17.58
N LEU A 204 3.34 -5.14 -17.38
CA LEU A 204 1.94 -5.08 -16.95
C LEU A 204 1.03 -4.76 -18.14
N VAL A 205 -0.03 -5.54 -18.34
CA VAL A 205 -1.04 -5.32 -19.39
C VAL A 205 -2.41 -5.34 -18.74
N GLY A 206 -3.06 -4.18 -18.68
CA GLY A 206 -4.46 -4.05 -18.32
C GLY A 206 -5.34 -4.04 -19.56
N ARG A 207 -6.50 -4.69 -19.48
CA ARG A 207 -7.54 -4.73 -20.51
C ARG A 207 -8.86 -4.35 -19.85
N PHE A 208 -9.47 -3.29 -20.34
CA PHE A 208 -10.68 -2.74 -19.75
C PHE A 208 -11.67 -2.36 -20.84
N SER A 209 -12.87 -2.91 -20.73
CA SER A 209 -14.07 -2.39 -21.38
C SER A 209 -14.84 -1.43 -20.46
N TYR A 210 -15.91 -0.83 -20.98
CA TYR A 210 -16.82 -0.05 -20.16
C TYR A 210 -17.52 -0.90 -19.10
N ARG A 211 -17.96 -2.13 -19.43
CA ARG A 211 -18.56 -3.04 -18.43
C ARG A 211 -17.57 -3.45 -17.37
N ASP A 212 -16.33 -3.75 -17.74
CA ASP A 212 -15.27 -4.08 -16.79
C ASP A 212 -15.09 -2.95 -15.77
N PHE A 213 -15.04 -1.71 -16.24
CA PHE A 213 -14.95 -0.53 -15.39
C PHE A 213 -16.12 -0.44 -14.40
N LEU A 214 -17.36 -0.64 -14.87
CA LEU A 214 -18.55 -0.59 -13.99
C LEU A 214 -18.50 -1.66 -12.89
N VAL A 215 -18.09 -2.88 -13.24
CA VAL A 215 -17.97 -3.99 -12.27
C VAL A 215 -16.90 -3.67 -11.24
N VAL A 216 -15.69 -3.33 -11.69
CA VAL A 216 -14.56 -3.01 -10.80
C VAL A 216 -14.92 -1.85 -9.88
N HIS A 217 -15.48 -0.78 -10.44
CA HIS A 217 -15.91 0.38 -9.68
C HIS A 217 -16.99 0.02 -8.64
N GLY A 218 -18.02 -0.73 -9.02
CA GLY A 218 -19.09 -1.15 -8.11
C GLY A 218 -18.58 -2.00 -6.93
N VAL A 219 -17.78 -3.03 -7.23
CA VAL A 219 -17.17 -3.91 -6.22
C VAL A 219 -16.27 -3.09 -5.28
N LEU A 220 -15.38 -2.25 -5.81
CA LEU A 220 -14.45 -1.45 -5.01
C LEU A 220 -15.18 -0.39 -4.17
N GLN A 221 -16.13 0.34 -4.75
CA GLN A 221 -16.87 1.39 -4.06
C GLN A 221 -17.63 0.82 -2.86
N LEU A 222 -18.33 -0.30 -3.04
CA LEU A 222 -19.09 -0.92 -1.96
C LEU A 222 -18.16 -1.52 -0.90
N SER A 223 -17.07 -2.15 -1.31
CA SER A 223 -16.05 -2.69 -0.41
C SER A 223 -15.40 -1.61 0.45
N MET A 224 -15.05 -0.48 -0.15
CA MET A 224 -14.49 0.69 0.55
C MET A 224 -15.50 1.31 1.50
N LYS A 225 -16.78 1.42 1.10
CA LYS A 225 -17.84 1.88 1.97
C LYS A 225 -17.98 0.98 3.20
N ASN A 226 -17.93 -0.34 3.02
CA ASN A 226 -18.00 -1.31 4.12
C ASN A 226 -16.78 -1.22 5.05
N LEU A 227 -15.57 -1.05 4.50
CA LEU A 227 -14.36 -0.83 5.29
C LEU A 227 -14.45 0.44 6.14
N LEU A 228 -14.80 1.57 5.51
CA LEU A 228 -14.94 2.87 6.21
C LEU A 228 -16.03 2.82 7.29
N HIS A 229 -17.13 2.11 7.02
CA HIS A 229 -18.17 1.89 8.02
C HIS A 229 -17.63 1.09 9.21
N SER A 230 -16.95 -0.03 8.98
CA SER A 230 -16.32 -0.85 10.04
C SER A 230 -15.26 -0.09 10.85
N LEU A 231 -14.50 0.80 10.20
CA LEU A 231 -13.51 1.66 10.86
C LEU A 231 -14.16 2.74 11.75
N SER A 232 -15.33 3.25 11.38
CA SER A 232 -16.04 4.30 12.13
C SER A 232 -16.98 3.75 13.21
N GLN A 233 -17.58 2.59 12.98
CA GLN A 233 -18.54 1.94 13.85
C GLN A 233 -18.16 0.46 13.98
N SER A 234 -17.22 0.18 14.88
CA SER A 234 -16.90 -1.21 15.21
C SER A 234 -18.00 -1.78 16.11
N ALA A 235 -18.41 -3.02 15.83
CA ALA A 235 -19.36 -3.75 16.66
C ALA A 235 -18.73 -4.19 17.99
N ILE A 236 -17.40 -4.13 18.10
CA ILE A 236 -16.63 -4.64 19.24
C ILE A 236 -16.05 -3.46 20.01
N PRO A 237 -16.37 -3.32 21.31
CA PRO A 237 -15.84 -2.23 22.13
C PRO A 237 -14.31 -2.32 22.22
N THR A 238 -13.63 -1.18 22.17
CA THR A 238 -12.17 -1.11 22.34
C THR A 238 -11.85 -0.83 23.81
N HIS A 239 -10.97 -1.63 24.42
CA HIS A 239 -10.38 -1.26 25.70
C HIS A 239 -9.55 0.01 25.50
N THR A 240 -9.79 1.01 26.36
CA THR A 240 -9.08 2.29 26.35
C THR A 240 -7.63 2.12 26.79
N ALA A 241 -6.79 1.52 25.95
CA ALA A 241 -5.36 1.77 25.97
C ALA A 241 -5.12 3.14 25.31
N GLU A 242 -4.20 3.93 25.88
CA GLU A 242 -3.86 5.26 25.39
C GLU A 242 -3.73 5.27 23.86
N LYS A 243 -4.45 6.20 23.21
CA LYS A 243 -4.34 6.45 21.77
C LYS A 243 -2.94 6.95 21.45
N ASP A 244 -1.99 6.04 21.31
CA ASP A 244 -0.83 6.29 20.46
C ASP A 244 -1.37 6.25 19.02
N ASN A 245 -1.95 7.38 18.59
CA ASN A 245 -2.38 7.64 17.21
C ASN A 245 -1.14 7.82 16.33
N GLY A 246 -0.20 6.87 16.37
CA GLY A 246 0.91 6.78 15.45
C GLY A 246 0.39 6.37 14.08
N LEU A 247 -0.38 7.24 13.42
CA LEU A 247 -0.61 7.09 11.99
C LEU A 247 0.76 7.08 11.33
N LEU A 248 1.02 6.04 10.54
CA LEU A 248 2.23 5.95 9.72
C LEU A 248 2.29 7.20 8.83
N ASN A 249 3.22 8.10 9.12
CA ASN A 249 3.42 9.31 8.33
C ASN A 249 4.11 8.93 7.02
N ILE A 250 3.33 8.67 5.96
CA ILE A 250 3.87 8.35 4.64
C ILE A 250 4.33 9.63 3.95
N THR A 251 5.63 9.86 3.91
CA THR A 251 6.26 11.05 3.35
C THR A 251 6.54 10.90 1.86
N ARG A 252 6.81 9.68 1.40
CA ARG A 252 7.19 9.40 0.01
C ARG A 252 6.54 8.13 -0.54
N ILE A 253 6.02 8.23 -1.76
CA ILE A 253 5.52 7.09 -2.53
C ILE A 253 6.26 7.09 -3.87
N GLN A 254 6.85 5.96 -4.23
CA GLN A 254 7.53 5.78 -5.50
C GLN A 254 6.89 4.59 -6.23
N VAL A 255 6.48 4.81 -7.48
CA VAL A 255 5.94 3.77 -8.35
C VAL A 255 6.81 3.67 -9.58
N ALA A 256 7.31 2.49 -9.88
CA ALA A 256 8.14 2.21 -11.04
C ALA A 256 7.52 1.10 -11.90
N SER A 257 7.74 1.18 -13.20
CA SER A 257 7.43 0.10 -14.14
C SER A 257 8.26 0.26 -15.40
N LYS A 258 8.91 -0.81 -15.86
CA LYS A 258 9.68 -0.79 -17.10
C LYS A 258 8.77 -0.73 -18.33
N ALA A 259 7.66 -1.46 -18.30
CA ALA A 259 6.62 -1.36 -19.30
C ALA A 259 5.24 -1.70 -18.73
N ALA A 260 4.29 -0.80 -18.98
CA ALA A 260 2.88 -0.98 -18.72
C ALA A 260 2.07 -0.66 -19.97
N SER A 261 0.99 -1.39 -20.21
CA SER A 261 0.05 -1.10 -21.28
C SER A 261 -1.39 -1.20 -20.81
N LEU A 262 -2.22 -0.31 -21.30
CA LEU A 262 -3.66 -0.27 -21.02
C LEU A 262 -4.41 -0.39 -22.34
N TRP A 263 -5.22 -1.43 -22.48
CA TRP A 263 -6.02 -1.70 -23.65
C TRP A 263 -7.47 -1.32 -23.34
N LEU A 264 -8.01 -0.43 -24.17
CA LEU A 264 -9.42 -0.05 -24.13
C LEU A 264 -10.17 -0.91 -25.14
N LEU A 265 -11.24 -1.55 -24.68
CA LEU A 265 -12.06 -2.46 -25.47
C LEU A 265 -13.48 -1.89 -25.67
N ASP A 266 -14.03 -2.05 -26.87
CA ASP A 266 -15.45 -1.84 -27.16
C ASP A 266 -16.22 -3.15 -26.98
N ASP A 267 -17.14 -3.18 -26.03
CA ASP A 267 -18.00 -4.34 -25.73
C ASP A 267 -19.49 -4.05 -25.99
N PHE A 268 -19.81 -3.02 -26.77
CA PHE A 268 -21.20 -2.63 -27.02
C PHE A 268 -22.00 -3.72 -27.76
N GLN A 269 -21.40 -4.37 -28.76
CA GLN A 269 -22.05 -5.41 -29.59
C GLN A 269 -21.76 -6.85 -29.11
N GLY A 270 -21.34 -7.03 -27.87
CA GLY A 270 -21.10 -8.34 -27.27
C GLY A 270 -19.66 -8.83 -27.40
N THR A 271 -19.12 -8.94 -28.60
CA THR A 271 -17.69 -9.29 -28.77
C THR A 271 -16.82 -8.08 -28.48
N ALA A 272 -15.91 -8.21 -27.50
CA ALA A 272 -14.99 -7.15 -27.12
C ALA A 272 -13.93 -6.94 -28.21
N PHE A 273 -13.91 -5.75 -28.83
CA PHE A 273 -12.89 -5.38 -29.82
C PHE A 273 -11.90 -4.38 -29.24
N PRO A 274 -10.59 -4.53 -29.50
CA PRO A 274 -9.63 -3.50 -29.12
C PRO A 274 -9.93 -2.19 -29.85
N LEU A 275 -9.83 -1.07 -29.14
CA LEU A 275 -9.95 0.28 -29.69
C LEU A 275 -8.62 1.01 -29.63
N LEU A 276 -8.05 1.06 -28.43
CA LEU A 276 -6.90 1.87 -28.11
C LEU A 276 -5.95 1.08 -27.21
N ARG A 277 -4.66 1.27 -27.42
CA ARG A 277 -3.61 0.77 -26.53
C ARG A 277 -2.72 1.92 -26.13
N ILE A 278 -2.73 2.24 -24.84
CA ILE A 278 -1.84 3.22 -24.23
C ILE A 278 -0.62 2.45 -23.72
N LEU A 279 0.57 2.88 -24.13
CA LEU A 279 1.85 2.27 -23.78
C LEU A 279 2.65 3.24 -22.92
N LEU A 280 3.06 2.80 -21.74
CA LEU A 280 3.95 3.51 -20.83
C LEU A 280 5.23 2.70 -20.67
N LYS A 281 6.38 3.29 -21.00
CA LYS A 281 7.71 2.69 -20.79
C LYS A 281 8.52 3.52 -19.83
N ASP A 282 9.40 2.87 -19.09
CA ASP A 282 10.33 3.50 -18.13
C ASP A 282 9.59 4.48 -17.19
N LEU A 283 8.42 4.06 -16.70
CA LEU A 283 7.61 4.84 -15.78
C LEU A 283 8.33 4.90 -14.43
N LEU A 284 8.59 6.12 -14.00
CA LEU A 284 9.00 6.45 -12.65
C LEU A 284 8.12 7.60 -12.18
N LEU A 285 7.31 7.30 -11.17
CA LEU A 285 6.45 8.25 -10.50
C LEU A 285 6.91 8.38 -9.05
N GLU A 286 7.15 9.59 -8.60
CA GLU A 286 7.56 9.89 -7.22
C GLU A 286 6.66 10.98 -6.64
N LYS A 287 5.94 10.64 -5.58
CA LYS A 287 5.25 11.60 -4.73
C LYS A 287 6.07 11.82 -3.47
N TYR A 288 6.44 13.05 -3.19
CA TYR A 288 7.05 13.49 -1.94
C TYR A 288 6.18 14.59 -1.34
N LEU A 289 5.49 14.29 -0.23
CA LEU A 289 4.47 15.15 0.36
C LEU A 289 3.45 15.60 -0.72
N ASP A 290 3.33 16.90 -0.98
CA ASP A 290 2.38 17.48 -1.95
C ASP A 290 2.94 17.62 -3.38
N LYS A 291 4.21 17.23 -3.58
CA LYS A 291 4.88 17.28 -4.87
C LYS A 291 4.87 15.90 -5.50
N MET A 292 4.49 15.83 -6.76
CA MET A 292 4.50 14.59 -7.53
C MET A 292 5.28 14.82 -8.81
N SER A 293 6.40 14.13 -8.98
CA SER A 293 7.21 14.12 -10.19
C SER A 293 7.03 12.81 -10.94
N SER A 294 7.05 12.86 -12.26
CA SER A 294 6.96 11.68 -13.11
C SER A 294 7.86 11.77 -14.33
N SER A 295 8.42 10.64 -14.74
CA SER A 295 9.12 10.47 -16.01
C SER A 295 8.69 9.17 -16.65
N PHE A 296 8.44 9.18 -17.96
CA PHE A 296 8.00 8.01 -18.71
C PHE A 296 8.09 8.28 -20.21
N CYS A 297 8.03 7.22 -21.02
CA CYS A 297 7.75 7.31 -22.44
C CYS A 297 6.32 6.85 -22.72
N LEU A 298 5.52 7.72 -23.34
CA LEU A 298 4.13 7.48 -23.70
C LEU A 298 4.02 7.23 -25.20
N ALA A 299 3.38 6.14 -25.60
CA ALA A 299 2.92 5.93 -26.97
C ALA A 299 1.45 5.51 -26.95
N ILE A 300 0.72 5.78 -28.02
CA ILE A 300 -0.69 5.38 -28.14
C ILE A 300 -0.89 4.77 -29.51
N ASP A 301 -1.45 3.57 -29.54
CA ASP A 301 -1.85 2.91 -30.78
C ASP A 301 -3.37 2.81 -30.83
N TYR A 302 -3.94 2.93 -32.02
CA TYR A 302 -5.34 2.57 -32.25
C TYR A 302 -5.40 1.24 -33.02
N PHE A 303 -6.48 0.51 -32.85
CA PHE A 303 -6.69 -0.75 -33.56
C PHE A 303 -7.40 -0.49 -34.89
N ASN A 304 -6.73 -0.74 -36.01
CA ASN A 304 -7.32 -0.64 -37.33
C ASN A 304 -7.94 -1.98 -37.72
N GLN A 305 -9.27 -2.01 -37.74
CA GLN A 305 -10.06 -3.19 -38.09
C GLN A 305 -9.89 -3.61 -39.57
N ARG A 306 -9.55 -2.69 -40.49
CA ARG A 306 -9.41 -3.00 -41.92
C ARG A 306 -8.17 -3.84 -42.21
N ILE A 307 -7.08 -3.58 -41.49
CA ILE A 307 -5.82 -4.35 -41.60
C ILE A 307 -5.65 -5.36 -40.46
N PHE A 308 -6.61 -5.40 -39.54
CA PHE A 308 -6.61 -6.23 -38.34
C PHE A 308 -5.31 -6.10 -37.53
N GLY A 309 -4.91 -4.86 -37.23
CA GLY A 309 -3.61 -4.56 -36.62
C GLY A 309 -3.58 -3.23 -35.87
N TRP A 310 -2.51 -3.05 -35.09
CA TRP A 310 -2.24 -1.81 -34.36
C TRP A 310 -1.52 -0.81 -35.26
N GLU A 311 -2.00 0.43 -35.26
CA GLU A 311 -1.34 1.56 -35.92
C GLU A 311 -1.06 2.68 -34.91
N PRO A 312 0.07 3.39 -35.03
CA PRO A 312 0.41 4.46 -34.11
C PRO A 312 -0.57 5.62 -34.26
N LEU A 313 -1.25 5.97 -33.17
CA LEU A 313 -2.00 7.22 -33.04
C LEU A 313 -1.10 8.36 -32.53
N LEU A 314 -0.23 8.02 -31.58
CA LEU A 314 0.78 8.89 -30.99
C LEU A 314 2.12 8.15 -30.99
N GLU A 315 3.09 8.69 -31.71
CA GLU A 315 4.46 8.19 -31.67
C GLU A 315 5.05 8.28 -30.25
N PRO A 316 6.05 7.45 -29.90
CA PRO A 316 6.63 7.46 -28.56
C PRO A 316 7.19 8.83 -28.15
N TRP A 317 6.59 9.44 -27.12
CA TRP A 317 6.99 10.71 -26.54
C TRP A 317 7.70 10.48 -25.21
N VAL A 318 8.92 10.99 -25.08
CA VAL A 318 9.69 10.88 -23.83
C VAL A 318 9.41 12.09 -22.96
N VAL A 319 8.75 11.86 -21.83
CA VAL A 319 8.53 12.86 -20.77
C VAL A 319 9.60 12.66 -19.70
N ARG A 320 10.58 13.57 -19.66
CA ARG A 320 11.70 13.47 -18.69
C ARG A 320 11.34 13.97 -17.30
N HIS A 321 10.50 15.00 -17.20
CA HIS A 321 10.15 15.61 -15.92
C HIS A 321 8.78 16.27 -16.00
N LEU A 322 7.77 15.58 -15.46
CA LEU A 322 6.42 16.09 -15.27
C LEU A 322 6.25 16.40 -13.79
N LEU A 323 5.99 17.67 -13.43
CA LEU A 323 5.83 18.08 -12.04
C LEU A 323 4.38 18.51 -11.79
N PHE A 324 3.77 17.89 -10.80
CA PHE A 324 2.49 18.27 -10.24
C PHE A 324 2.69 18.79 -8.83
N ILE A 325 2.12 19.95 -8.54
CA ILE A 325 2.10 20.55 -7.21
C ILE A 325 0.65 20.76 -6.83
N SER A 326 0.18 20.00 -5.84
CA SER A 326 -1.11 20.29 -5.21
C SER A 326 -0.90 21.43 -4.21
N LYS A 327 -1.72 22.49 -4.31
CA LYS A 327 -1.82 23.51 -3.26
C LYS A 327 -3.22 23.44 -2.68
N ASP A 328 -3.32 23.02 -1.43
CA ASP A 328 -4.56 23.21 -0.67
C ASP A 328 -4.64 24.68 -0.23
N ILE A 329 -5.62 25.40 -0.79
CA ILE A 329 -5.95 26.75 -0.35
C ILE A 329 -6.94 26.60 0.80
N SER A 330 -6.42 26.47 2.02
CA SER A 330 -7.19 26.61 3.24
C SER A 330 -6.87 27.97 3.88
N ASP A 331 -7.40 29.05 3.33
CA ASP A 331 -7.93 30.15 4.16
C ASP A 331 -8.83 31.13 3.38
N ASP A 332 -9.92 31.47 4.07
CA ASP A 332 -10.95 32.51 3.86
C ASP A 332 -12.16 32.33 2.90
N LYS A 333 -13.31 32.30 3.58
CA LYS A 333 -14.74 32.39 3.20
C LYS A 333 -15.09 32.72 1.74
N LEU A 334 -15.61 31.71 1.01
CA LEU A 334 -16.96 31.65 0.40
C LEU A 334 -17.00 30.58 -0.70
N ARG A 335 -17.89 29.59 -0.51
CA ARG A 335 -18.54 28.71 -1.51
C ARG A 335 -17.65 27.98 -2.54
N SER A 336 -17.77 26.65 -2.49
CA SER A 336 -17.24 25.63 -3.42
C SER A 336 -15.72 25.46 -3.41
N SER A 337 -15.25 24.47 -2.65
CA SER A 337 -13.86 24.03 -2.64
C SER A 337 -13.51 23.36 -3.98
N TRP A 338 -13.00 24.14 -4.91
CA TRP A 338 -12.23 23.61 -6.03
C TRP A 338 -10.75 23.68 -5.63
N SER A 339 -10.10 22.54 -5.46
CA SER A 339 -8.64 22.49 -5.34
C SER A 339 -8.04 22.97 -6.67
N ARG A 340 -7.30 24.09 -6.63
CA ARG A 340 -6.57 24.58 -7.81
C ARG A 340 -5.29 23.75 -7.97
N THR A 341 -5.37 22.72 -8.82
CA THR A 341 -4.17 21.99 -9.26
C THR A 341 -3.43 22.84 -10.27
N THR A 342 -2.20 23.25 -9.98
CA THR A 342 -1.32 23.89 -10.99
C THR A 342 -0.45 22.79 -11.59
N VAL A 343 -0.67 22.49 -12.86
CA VAL A 343 0.17 21.56 -13.63
C VAL A 343 1.21 22.39 -14.37
N GLU A 344 2.46 22.36 -13.91
CA GLU A 344 3.57 22.99 -14.62
C GLU A 344 4.16 21.98 -15.60
N PHE A 345 3.78 22.10 -16.87
CA PHE A 345 4.32 21.28 -17.95
C PHE A 345 5.71 21.78 -18.35
N HIS A 346 6.76 21.14 -17.82
CA HIS A 346 8.11 21.25 -18.38
C HIS A 346 8.37 20.08 -19.34
N ALA A 347 7.65 20.05 -20.46
CA ALA A 347 7.89 19.07 -21.50
C ALA A 347 9.09 19.52 -22.37
N VAL A 348 10.26 18.93 -22.15
CA VAL A 348 11.41 19.09 -23.05
C VAL A 348 11.30 18.03 -24.15
N TYR A 349 10.69 18.42 -25.28
CA TYR A 349 10.54 17.55 -26.45
C TYR A 349 11.86 17.42 -27.20
N TRP A 350 12.24 16.20 -27.54
CA TRP A 350 13.20 15.93 -28.61
C TRP A 350 12.47 15.13 -29.67
N LEU A 351 12.07 15.80 -30.76
CA LEU A 351 11.71 15.12 -31.99
C LEU A 351 12.97 14.39 -32.49
N LYS A 352 12.96 13.07 -32.42
CA LYS A 352 13.95 12.27 -33.14
C LYS A 352 13.67 12.49 -34.63
N LYS A 353 14.46 13.36 -35.28
CA LYS A 353 14.45 13.47 -36.74
C LYS A 353 14.80 12.08 -37.30
N SER A 354 13.86 11.57 -38.12
CA SER A 354 13.92 10.39 -39.00
C SER A 354 15.32 9.85 -39.28
#